data_AF-A0A7T3V4U7-F1
#
_entry.id   AF-A0A7T3V4U7-F1
#
_cell.length_a   1.000
_cell.length_b   1.000
_cell.length_c   1.000
_cell.angle_alpha   90.00
_cell.angle_beta   90.00
_cell.angle_gamma   90.00
#
_symmetry.space_group_name_H-M   'P 1'
#
loop_
_entity.id
_entity.type
_entity.pdbx_description
1 polymer ?
#
loop_
_entity_poly.entity_id
_entity_poly.type
_entity_poly.pdbx_seq_one_letter_code
_entity_poly.pdbx_strand_id
1 'polypeptide(L)'
;MKQYEAVEIALENLGGIGTLGQLNVEVFKIKDCEWKTKTPFASIRRIVQQDTNIYKIKPGLYALKSYQKSLEKLGIIVETEENKDSEEVKQFNHSYYQGLLLTIGNFRNLKTFVPNQDQNKLYGKQKLGDLRTLQVLPNFSYNNFVHRSSTIDVIWFNERNMPDSFFEVEHSTDIQNSLLKFNDLRDFYVRMVIVADERRKQEYLSKINYSSFEILNKEKRVHFLSYSQLEEEYNQELKKQEFEFVL
;
A
#
# COMPACT_ATOMS: atom_id res chain seq x y z
N MET A 1 27.86 16.22 8.34
CA MET A 1 27.46 15.40 7.18
C MET A 1 26.59 16.23 6.23
N LYS A 2 26.64 15.97 4.92
CA LYS A 2 25.73 16.60 3.94
C LYS A 2 24.37 15.90 3.95
N GLN A 3 23.31 16.61 3.55
CA GLN A 3 21.94 16.06 3.60
C GLN A 3 21.74 14.83 2.71
N TYR A 4 22.40 14.75 1.55
CA TYR A 4 22.27 13.57 0.69
C TYR A 4 22.92 12.33 1.30
N GLU A 5 24.08 12.49 1.96
CA GLU A 5 24.76 11.41 2.70
C GLU A 5 23.86 10.87 3.82
N ALA A 6 23.13 11.76 4.53
CA ALA A 6 22.19 11.34 5.56
C ALA A 6 21.00 10.54 4.98
N VAL A 7 20.52 10.89 3.78
CA VAL A 7 19.45 10.14 3.09
C VAL A 7 19.96 8.78 2.60
N GLU A 8 21.19 8.70 2.10
CA GLU A 8 21.81 7.42 1.74
C GLU A 8 21.97 6.51 2.97
N ILE A 9 22.49 7.02 4.09
CA ILE A 9 22.62 6.26 5.35
C ILE A 9 21.25 5.82 5.87
N ALA A 10 20.23 6.67 5.78
CA ALA A 10 18.88 6.28 6.15
C ALA A 10 18.35 5.13 5.29
N LEU A 11 18.61 5.14 3.98
CA LEU A 11 18.30 3.99 3.12
C LEU A 11 19.11 2.75 3.54
N GLU A 12 20.39 2.87 3.85
CA GLU A 12 21.22 1.75 4.33
C GLU A 12 20.67 1.14 5.62
N ASN A 13 20.25 1.98 6.59
CA ASN A 13 19.62 1.54 7.84
C ASN A 13 18.31 0.80 7.59
N LEU A 14 17.55 1.20 6.57
CA LEU A 14 16.33 0.50 6.12
C LEU A 14 16.64 -0.74 5.26
N GLY A 15 17.93 -1.05 5.07
CA GLY A 15 18.38 -2.21 4.31
C GLY A 15 18.42 -1.99 2.80
N GLY A 16 18.60 -0.76 2.36
CA GLY A 16 18.79 -0.35 0.97
C GLY A 16 17.51 0.03 0.22
N ILE A 17 16.34 -0.01 0.87
CA ILE A 17 15.04 0.34 0.30
C ILE A 17 14.14 0.98 1.36
N GLY A 18 13.39 2.02 1.00
CA GLY A 18 12.46 2.66 1.92
C GLY A 18 11.45 3.55 1.23
N THR A 19 10.29 3.72 1.87
CA THR A 19 9.31 4.73 1.46
C THR A 19 9.79 6.13 1.84
N LEU A 20 9.29 7.16 1.17
CA LEU A 20 9.62 8.56 1.48
C LEU A 20 9.29 8.91 2.95
N GLY A 21 8.18 8.37 3.47
CA GLY A 21 7.80 8.53 4.87
C GLY A 21 8.76 7.83 5.83
N GLN A 22 9.18 6.58 5.54
CA GLN A 22 10.19 5.89 6.35
C GLN A 22 11.53 6.65 6.36
N LEU A 23 11.94 7.17 5.19
CA LEU A 23 13.15 7.98 5.09
C LEU A 23 13.05 9.26 5.91
N ASN A 24 11.89 9.93 5.90
CA ASN A 24 11.68 11.11 6.73
C ASN A 24 11.95 10.79 8.21
N VAL A 25 11.38 9.71 8.73
CA VAL A 25 11.57 9.30 10.13
C VAL A 25 13.02 8.89 10.40
N GLU A 26 13.63 8.09 9.53
CA GLU A 26 14.95 7.51 9.74
C GLU A 26 16.07 8.55 9.69
N VAL A 27 15.98 9.50 8.75
CA VAL A 27 16.97 10.58 8.58
C VAL A 27 17.13 11.42 9.85
N PHE A 28 16.05 11.69 10.58
CA PHE A 28 16.12 12.49 11.81
C PHE A 28 16.73 11.75 13.00
N LYS A 29 16.96 10.45 12.91
CA LYS A 29 17.74 9.70 13.90
C LYS A 29 19.24 9.98 13.77
N ILE A 30 19.68 10.51 12.62
CA ILE A 30 21.07 10.84 12.33
C ILE A 30 21.38 12.24 12.86
N LYS A 31 22.05 12.32 14.02
CA LYS A 31 22.32 13.59 14.72
C LYS A 31 23.39 14.46 14.05
N ASP A 32 24.25 13.87 13.22
CA ASP A 32 25.41 14.55 12.60
C ASP A 32 25.09 15.33 11.30
N CYS A 33 23.80 15.48 10.98
CA CYS A 33 23.31 16.20 9.81
C CYS A 33 22.41 17.39 10.20
N GLU A 34 22.78 18.60 9.77
CA GLU A 34 21.98 19.80 10.01
C GLU A 34 20.91 20.00 8.92
N TRP A 35 19.65 20.04 9.32
CA TRP A 35 18.49 20.33 8.45
C TRP A 35 18.03 21.78 8.62
N LYS A 36 18.63 22.71 7.86
CA LYS A 36 18.34 24.16 7.96
C LYS A 36 17.02 24.61 7.30
N THR A 37 16.30 23.68 6.67
CA THR A 37 15.05 23.98 5.94
C THR A 37 13.83 23.90 6.85
N LYS A 38 12.81 24.72 6.56
CA LYS A 38 11.49 24.64 7.22
C LYS A 38 10.68 23.42 6.76
N THR A 39 11.06 22.80 5.64
CA THR A 39 10.38 21.64 5.06
C THR A 39 11.37 20.51 4.72
N PRO A 40 11.95 19.85 5.75
CA PRO A 40 12.88 18.73 5.54
C PRO A 40 12.34 17.63 4.62
N PHE A 41 11.05 17.30 4.73
CA PHE A 41 10.38 16.33 3.86
C PHE A 41 10.49 16.68 2.36
N ALA A 42 10.36 17.96 2.00
CA ALA A 42 10.51 18.42 0.62
C ALA A 42 11.98 18.33 0.16
N SER A 43 12.92 18.58 1.07
CA SER A 43 14.35 18.42 0.78
C SER A 43 14.73 16.94 0.59
N ILE A 44 14.23 16.03 1.44
CA ILE A 44 14.42 14.58 1.28
C ILE A 44 13.84 14.11 -0.04
N ARG A 45 12.60 14.52 -0.37
CA ARG A 45 11.96 14.20 -1.66
C ARG A 45 12.81 14.67 -2.85
N ARG A 46 13.39 15.87 -2.77
CA ARG A 46 14.27 16.38 -3.83
C ARG A 46 15.55 15.55 -3.93
N ILE A 47 16.16 15.18 -2.81
CA ILE A 47 17.39 14.39 -2.77
C ILE A 47 17.18 13.03 -3.43
N VAL A 48 16.16 12.26 -3.02
CA VAL A 48 15.92 10.92 -3.59
C VAL A 48 15.59 10.93 -5.10
N GLN A 49 15.23 12.09 -5.64
CA GLN A 49 14.97 12.28 -7.08
C GLN A 49 16.20 12.74 -7.87
N GLN A 50 17.16 13.39 -7.22
CA GLN A 50 18.32 14.01 -7.89
C GLN A 50 19.63 13.27 -7.65
N ASP A 51 19.72 12.49 -6.57
CA ASP A 51 20.92 11.74 -6.23
C ASP A 51 21.15 10.60 -7.22
N THR A 52 22.36 10.52 -7.77
CA THR A 52 22.71 9.50 -8.77
C THR A 52 22.90 8.11 -8.17
N ASN A 53 23.04 7.97 -6.85
CA ASN A 53 23.16 6.68 -6.16
C ASN A 53 21.81 6.11 -5.76
N ILE A 54 20.73 6.90 -5.82
CA ILE A 54 19.37 6.49 -5.49
C ILE A 54 18.60 6.28 -6.80
N TYR A 55 17.71 5.29 -6.81
CA TYR A 55 16.77 5.10 -7.90
C TYR A 55 15.35 4.92 -7.35
N LYS A 56 14.38 5.38 -8.13
CA LYS A 56 12.96 5.25 -7.82
C LYS A 56 12.48 3.88 -8.31
N ILE A 57 11.83 3.13 -7.43
CA ILE A 57 11.19 1.86 -7.79
C ILE A 57 9.73 2.12 -8.19
N LYS A 58 8.99 2.84 -7.34
CA LYS A 58 7.59 3.23 -7.54
C LYS A 58 7.37 4.64 -7.02
N PRO A 59 6.22 5.29 -7.27
CA PRO A 59 5.83 6.48 -6.49
C PRO A 59 6.16 6.23 -5.02
N GLY A 60 6.91 7.20 -4.46
CA GLY A 60 7.42 7.28 -3.08
C GLY A 60 8.19 6.09 -2.49
N LEU A 61 8.53 5.06 -3.27
CA LEU A 61 9.46 3.98 -2.92
C LEU A 61 10.81 4.14 -3.63
N TYR A 62 11.89 4.25 -2.86
CA TYR A 62 13.24 4.48 -3.37
C TYR A 62 14.23 3.46 -2.81
N ALA A 63 15.31 3.24 -3.55
CA ALA A 63 16.37 2.31 -3.17
C ALA A 63 17.77 2.79 -3.59
N LEU A 64 18.79 2.25 -2.93
CA LEU A 64 20.18 2.48 -3.28
C LEU A 64 20.59 1.57 -4.44
N LYS A 65 21.27 2.13 -5.46
CA LYS A 65 21.79 1.36 -6.60
C LYS A 65 22.75 0.25 -6.18
N SER A 66 23.51 0.44 -5.11
CA SER A 66 24.38 -0.58 -4.53
C SER A 66 23.63 -1.84 -4.06
N TYR A 67 22.34 -1.71 -3.71
CA TYR A 67 21.47 -2.80 -3.27
C TYR A 67 20.65 -3.43 -4.41
N GLN A 68 20.65 -2.85 -5.61
CA GLN A 68 19.74 -3.22 -6.69
C GLN A 68 19.74 -4.73 -6.99
N LYS A 69 20.91 -5.34 -7.20
CA LYS A 69 21.01 -6.79 -7.48
C LYS A 69 20.45 -7.66 -6.35
N SER A 70 20.54 -7.21 -5.10
CA SER A 70 20.01 -7.94 -3.95
C SER A 70 18.49 -7.80 -3.83
N LEU A 71 17.96 -6.62 -4.17
CA LEU A 71 16.52 -6.33 -4.17
C LEU A 71 15.82 -7.06 -5.32
N GLU A 72 16.42 -7.11 -6.51
CA GLU A 72 15.91 -7.86 -7.66
C GLU A 72 15.79 -9.36 -7.34
N LYS A 73 16.76 -9.93 -6.61
CA LYS A 73 16.69 -11.33 -6.12
C LYS A 73 15.55 -11.58 -5.12
N LEU A 74 15.08 -10.53 -4.45
CA LEU A 74 13.91 -10.56 -3.57
C LEU A 74 12.60 -10.28 -4.31
N GLY A 75 12.63 -10.15 -5.65
CA GLY A 75 11.47 -9.84 -6.47
C GLY A 75 11.09 -8.37 -6.48
N ILE A 76 11.91 -7.48 -5.91
CA ILE A 76 11.69 -6.04 -5.91
C ILE A 76 12.28 -5.49 -7.20
N ILE A 77 11.42 -5.19 -8.16
CA ILE A 77 11.84 -4.79 -9.50
C ILE A 77 11.18 -3.48 -9.91
N VAL A 78 11.92 -2.71 -10.73
CA VAL A 78 11.40 -1.47 -11.32
C VAL A 78 10.49 -1.85 -12.49
N GLU A 79 9.32 -1.24 -12.52
CA GLU A 79 8.38 -1.38 -13.63
C GLU A 79 8.82 -0.53 -14.82
N THR A 80 8.91 -1.17 -15.98
CA THR A 80 9.28 -0.61 -17.28
C THR A 80 8.23 -1.01 -18.32
N GLU A 81 8.18 -0.33 -19.45
CA GLU A 81 7.23 -0.69 -20.52
C GLU A 81 7.43 -2.13 -21.05
N GLU A 82 8.64 -2.67 -20.93
CA GLU A 82 8.99 -4.03 -21.36
C GLU A 82 8.51 -5.10 -20.37
N ASN A 83 8.51 -4.80 -19.06
CA ASN A 83 8.22 -5.78 -18.02
C ASN A 83 6.89 -5.55 -17.27
N LYS A 84 6.14 -4.48 -17.58
CA LYS A 84 4.88 -4.13 -16.89
C LYS A 84 3.86 -5.28 -16.83
N ASP A 85 3.84 -6.11 -17.87
CA ASP A 85 2.93 -7.25 -17.98
C ASP A 85 3.53 -8.56 -17.44
N SER A 86 4.78 -8.54 -16.96
CA SER A 86 5.42 -9.68 -16.33
C SER A 86 4.74 -10.05 -15.00
N GLU A 87 4.79 -11.33 -14.67
CA GLU A 87 4.18 -11.84 -13.45
C GLU A 87 4.91 -11.33 -12.20
N GLU A 88 6.22 -11.14 -12.30
CA GLU A 88 7.06 -10.59 -11.23
C GLU A 88 6.65 -9.16 -10.88
N VAL A 89 6.42 -8.30 -11.88
CA VAL A 89 5.99 -6.90 -11.64
C VAL A 89 4.59 -6.87 -11.04
N LYS A 90 3.68 -7.72 -11.53
CA LYS A 90 2.32 -7.84 -11.00
C LYS A 90 2.32 -8.25 -9.54
N GLN A 91 3.07 -9.30 -9.21
CA GLN A 91 3.18 -9.81 -7.84
C GLN A 91 3.80 -8.79 -6.90
N PHE A 92 4.87 -8.11 -7.33
CA PHE A 92 5.51 -7.07 -6.54
C PHE A 92 4.59 -5.86 -6.31
N ASN A 93 3.88 -5.40 -7.35
CA ASN A 93 2.88 -4.34 -7.22
C ASN A 93 1.80 -4.71 -6.21
N HIS A 94 1.22 -5.90 -6.39
CA HIS A 94 0.15 -6.41 -5.55
C HIS A 94 0.58 -6.46 -4.09
N SER A 95 1.72 -7.10 -3.79
CA SER A 95 2.21 -7.22 -2.42
C SER A 95 2.61 -5.87 -1.81
N TYR A 96 3.18 -4.96 -2.61
CA TYR A 96 3.57 -3.65 -2.14
C TYR A 96 2.37 -2.83 -1.63
N TYR A 97 1.31 -2.74 -2.42
CA TYR A 97 0.12 -1.98 -2.05
C TYR A 97 -0.70 -2.67 -0.96
N GLN A 98 -0.74 -4.01 -0.93
CA GLN A 98 -1.28 -4.75 0.22
C GLN A 98 -0.54 -4.36 1.51
N GLY A 99 0.78 -4.34 1.50
CA GLY A 99 1.59 -3.95 2.67
C GLY A 99 1.36 -2.51 3.12
N LEU A 100 1.20 -1.56 2.18
CA LEU A 100 0.83 -0.18 2.51
C LEU A 100 -0.54 -0.11 3.20
N LEU A 101 -1.54 -0.82 2.67
CA LEU A 101 -2.88 -0.88 3.27
C LEU A 101 -2.87 -1.50 4.67
N LEU A 102 -2.13 -2.59 4.88
CA LEU A 102 -1.96 -3.19 6.21
C LEU A 102 -1.33 -2.18 7.18
N THR A 103 -0.28 -1.48 6.73
CA THR A 103 0.44 -0.51 7.57
C THR A 103 -0.45 0.67 7.95
N ILE A 104 -1.21 1.23 7.01
CA ILE A 104 -2.19 2.30 7.28
C ILE A 104 -3.26 1.82 8.27
N GLY A 105 -3.82 0.63 8.05
CA GLY A 105 -4.83 0.07 8.96
C GLY A 105 -4.30 -0.07 10.40
N ASN A 106 -3.06 -0.53 10.53
CA ASN A 106 -2.38 -0.64 11.83
C ASN A 106 -2.17 0.74 12.48
N PHE A 107 -1.75 1.77 11.72
CA PHE A 107 -1.63 3.15 12.24
C PHE A 107 -2.96 3.73 12.70
N ARG A 108 -4.06 3.32 12.08
CA ARG A 108 -5.43 3.71 12.45
C ARG A 108 -6.02 2.85 13.59
N ASN A 109 -5.22 2.00 14.24
CA ASN A 109 -5.64 1.08 15.30
C ASN A 109 -6.76 0.10 14.87
N LEU A 110 -6.83 -0.21 13.57
CA LEU A 110 -7.72 -1.23 13.05
C LEU A 110 -7.02 -2.59 13.05
N LYS A 111 -7.82 -3.64 13.16
CA LYS A 111 -7.35 -5.01 12.96
C LYS A 111 -7.26 -5.28 11.47
N THR A 112 -6.11 -5.72 10.99
CA THR A 112 -5.82 -5.94 9.57
C THR A 112 -5.66 -7.43 9.24
N PHE A 113 -6.10 -7.81 8.04
CA PHE A 113 -6.02 -9.16 7.49
C PHE A 113 -5.64 -9.12 6.00
N VAL A 114 -4.86 -10.12 5.59
CA VAL A 114 -4.56 -10.48 4.19
C VAL A 114 -4.76 -12.00 4.05
N PRO A 115 -5.22 -12.52 2.90
CA PRO A 115 -5.39 -13.95 2.66
C PRO A 115 -4.13 -14.79 2.92
N ASN A 116 -4.31 -16.03 3.36
CA ASN A 116 -3.19 -16.94 3.68
C ASN A 116 -2.29 -17.27 2.47
N GLN A 117 -2.83 -17.21 1.24
CA GLN A 117 -2.04 -17.39 0.03
C GLN A 117 -1.02 -16.27 -0.19
N ASP A 118 -1.30 -15.08 0.34
CA ASP A 118 -0.47 -13.88 0.17
C ASP A 118 0.45 -13.62 1.36
N GLN A 119 0.26 -14.33 2.48
CA GLN A 119 0.99 -14.08 3.73
C GLN A 119 2.52 -14.14 3.60
N ASN A 120 3.05 -14.92 2.65
CA ASN A 120 4.49 -15.06 2.42
C ASN A 120 5.05 -14.06 1.39
N LYS A 121 4.19 -13.28 0.72
CA LYS A 121 4.63 -12.24 -0.21
C LYS A 121 5.37 -11.15 0.56
N LEU A 122 6.36 -10.55 -0.09
CA LEU A 122 7.22 -9.53 0.52
C LEU A 122 6.66 -8.11 0.32
N TYR A 123 6.73 -7.33 1.38
CA TYR A 123 6.59 -5.88 1.41
C TYR A 123 7.94 -5.30 1.89
N GLY A 124 8.74 -4.82 0.95
CA GLY A 124 10.15 -4.53 1.22
C GLY A 124 10.88 -5.80 1.68
N LYS A 125 11.33 -5.84 2.93
CA LYS A 125 11.98 -7.03 3.53
C LYS A 125 11.09 -7.82 4.49
N GLN A 126 9.87 -7.37 4.75
CA GLN A 126 8.94 -8.02 5.67
C GLN A 126 7.89 -8.82 4.91
N LYS A 127 7.35 -9.88 5.52
CA LYS A 127 6.22 -10.62 4.93
C LYS A 127 4.89 -9.97 5.29
N LEU A 128 3.91 -10.05 4.40
CA LEU A 128 2.56 -9.54 4.68
C LEU A 128 1.89 -10.23 5.89
N GLY A 129 2.18 -11.52 6.10
CA GLY A 129 1.69 -12.28 7.24
C GLY A 129 2.22 -11.79 8.59
N ASP A 130 3.39 -11.16 8.61
CA ASP A 130 3.99 -10.57 9.81
C ASP A 130 3.42 -9.16 10.09
N LEU A 131 2.89 -8.49 9.05
CA LEU A 131 2.27 -7.16 9.16
C LEU A 131 0.81 -7.20 9.59
N ARG A 132 0.06 -8.24 9.18
CA ARG A 132 -1.36 -8.36 9.54
C ARG A 132 -1.52 -8.63 11.03
N THR A 133 -2.49 -7.98 11.66
CA THR A 133 -2.79 -8.23 13.08
C THR A 133 -3.65 -9.49 13.30
N LEU A 134 -4.42 -9.90 12.30
CA LEU A 134 -5.30 -11.08 12.36
C LEU A 134 -4.72 -12.19 11.50
N GLN A 135 -4.38 -13.31 12.14
CA GLN A 135 -3.84 -14.49 11.45
C GLN A 135 -4.95 -15.38 10.84
N VAL A 136 -6.18 -15.23 11.33
CA VAL A 136 -7.36 -15.95 10.86
C VAL A 136 -8.47 -14.93 10.64
N LEU A 137 -9.22 -15.12 9.55
CA LEU A 137 -10.39 -14.29 9.27
C LEU A 137 -11.46 -14.53 10.35
N PRO A 138 -11.98 -13.48 11.03
CA PRO A 138 -13.06 -13.64 11.99
C PRO A 138 -14.30 -14.26 11.35
N ASN A 139 -15.01 -15.12 12.09
CA ASN A 139 -16.29 -15.67 11.64
C ASN A 139 -17.44 -14.68 11.91
N PHE A 140 -17.40 -13.52 11.26
CA PHE A 140 -18.29 -12.39 11.53
C PHE A 140 -19.71 -12.54 10.95
N SER A 141 -19.98 -13.59 10.17
CA SER A 141 -21.29 -13.83 9.53
C SER A 141 -21.44 -15.29 9.11
N TYR A 142 -22.41 -15.59 8.23
CA TYR A 142 -22.61 -16.90 7.63
C TYR A 142 -21.38 -17.36 6.82
N ASN A 143 -21.14 -18.67 6.80
CA ASN A 143 -19.94 -19.27 6.21
C ASN A 143 -19.70 -18.86 4.75
N ASN A 144 -20.76 -18.72 3.94
CA ASN A 144 -20.65 -18.31 2.54
C ASN A 144 -20.09 -16.88 2.40
N PHE A 145 -20.53 -15.94 3.25
CA PHE A 145 -20.02 -14.56 3.23
C PHE A 145 -18.60 -14.48 3.77
N VAL A 146 -18.30 -15.20 4.86
CA VAL A 146 -16.94 -15.27 5.40
C VAL A 146 -15.98 -15.89 4.38
N HIS A 147 -16.40 -16.95 3.69
CA HIS A 147 -15.62 -17.56 2.61
C HIS A 147 -15.43 -16.58 1.45
N ARG A 148 -16.47 -15.86 1.02
CA ARG A 148 -16.33 -14.86 -0.04
C ARG A 148 -15.37 -13.72 0.36
N SER A 149 -15.49 -13.21 1.58
CA SER A 149 -14.58 -12.20 2.12
C SER A 149 -13.14 -12.68 2.25
N SER A 150 -12.90 -13.99 2.43
CA SER A 150 -11.53 -14.55 2.46
C SER A 150 -10.76 -14.39 1.15
N THR A 151 -11.45 -14.02 0.06
CA THR A 151 -10.87 -13.75 -1.26
C THR A 151 -10.58 -12.27 -1.51
N ILE A 152 -10.89 -11.40 -0.53
CA ILE A 152 -10.56 -9.97 -0.58
C ILE A 152 -9.09 -9.77 -0.25
N ASP A 153 -8.38 -8.97 -1.04
CA ASP A 153 -6.94 -8.79 -0.92
C ASP A 153 -6.51 -8.23 0.44
N VAL A 154 -7.20 -7.20 0.95
CA VAL A 154 -6.96 -6.68 2.30
C VAL A 154 -8.28 -6.33 2.97
N ILE A 155 -8.41 -6.72 4.24
CA ILE A 155 -9.57 -6.37 5.06
C ILE A 155 -9.10 -5.64 6.32
N TRP A 156 -9.78 -4.53 6.63
CA TRP A 156 -9.72 -3.93 7.94
C TRP A 156 -10.95 -4.29 8.75
N PHE A 157 -10.76 -4.47 10.05
CA PHE A 157 -11.74 -4.85 11.04
C PHE A 157 -11.73 -3.83 12.17
N ASN A 158 -12.92 -3.50 12.66
CA ASN A 158 -13.06 -2.68 13.86
C ASN A 158 -12.82 -3.51 15.14
N GLU A 159 -12.89 -2.84 16.29
CA GLU A 159 -12.69 -3.44 17.61
C GLU A 159 -13.56 -4.69 17.86
N ARG A 160 -14.78 -4.71 17.30
CA ARG A 160 -15.79 -5.78 17.42
C ARG A 160 -15.56 -6.95 16.44
N ASN A 161 -14.44 -6.98 15.73
CA ASN A 161 -14.13 -7.95 14.67
C ASN A 161 -15.16 -7.95 13.52
N MET A 162 -15.83 -6.83 13.28
CA MET A 162 -16.67 -6.65 12.09
C MET A 162 -15.86 -5.97 10.98
N PRO A 163 -16.07 -6.35 9.70
CA PRO A 163 -15.43 -5.67 8.59
C PRO A 163 -15.72 -4.17 8.60
N ASP A 164 -14.67 -3.38 8.49
CA ASP A 164 -14.71 -1.93 8.37
C ASP A 164 -14.45 -1.51 6.92
N SER A 165 -13.44 -2.11 6.28
CA SER A 165 -13.05 -1.82 4.90
C SER A 165 -12.60 -3.07 4.15
N PHE A 166 -12.99 -3.16 2.88
CA PHE A 166 -12.53 -4.14 1.91
C PHE A 166 -11.75 -3.43 0.80
N PHE A 167 -10.55 -3.94 0.52
CA PHE A 167 -9.68 -3.42 -0.53
C PHE A 167 -9.35 -4.52 -1.52
N GLU A 168 -9.48 -4.20 -2.80
CA GLU A 168 -9.00 -5.02 -3.92
C GLU A 168 -7.93 -4.24 -4.67
N VAL A 169 -6.73 -4.83 -4.79
CA VAL A 169 -5.58 -4.22 -5.44
C VAL A 169 -5.54 -4.69 -6.89
N GLU A 170 -5.93 -3.81 -7.81
CA GLU A 170 -6.15 -4.14 -9.21
C GLU A 170 -5.03 -3.59 -10.11
N HIS A 171 -4.04 -4.42 -10.41
CA HIS A 171 -2.94 -4.04 -11.31
C HIS A 171 -3.27 -4.35 -12.77
N SER A 172 -3.37 -5.64 -13.13
CA SER A 172 -3.70 -6.09 -14.50
C SER A 172 -4.95 -6.97 -14.57
N THR A 173 -5.48 -7.37 -13.42
CA THR A 173 -6.69 -8.19 -13.29
C THR A 173 -7.94 -7.39 -13.62
N ASP A 174 -9.01 -8.08 -13.98
CA ASP A 174 -10.26 -7.43 -14.38
C ASP A 174 -11.00 -6.84 -13.17
N ILE A 175 -11.13 -5.51 -13.13
CA ILE A 175 -11.89 -4.74 -12.12
C ILE A 175 -13.31 -5.28 -11.90
N GLN A 176 -13.94 -5.86 -12.92
CA GLN A 176 -15.27 -6.47 -12.83
C GLN A 176 -15.30 -7.61 -11.82
N ASN A 177 -14.22 -8.39 -11.68
CA ASN A 177 -14.16 -9.48 -10.70
C ASN A 177 -14.22 -8.93 -9.27
N SER A 178 -13.52 -7.83 -9.00
CA SER A 178 -13.59 -7.12 -7.72
C SER A 178 -14.99 -6.56 -7.45
N LEU A 179 -15.64 -5.98 -8.46
CA LEU A 179 -17.01 -5.52 -8.34
C LEU A 179 -18.01 -6.66 -8.06
N LEU A 180 -17.79 -7.84 -8.64
CA LEU A 180 -18.60 -9.03 -8.32
C LEU A 180 -18.42 -9.44 -6.85
N LYS A 181 -17.18 -9.48 -6.35
CA LYS A 181 -16.91 -9.78 -4.93
C LYS A 181 -17.63 -8.79 -4.01
N PHE A 182 -17.57 -7.50 -4.33
CA PHE A 182 -18.25 -6.44 -3.57
C PHE A 182 -19.77 -6.57 -3.65
N ASN A 183 -20.33 -6.92 -4.81
CA ASN A 183 -21.77 -7.09 -4.95
C ASN A 183 -22.29 -8.26 -4.10
N ASP A 184 -21.53 -9.37 -4.02
CA ASP A 184 -21.87 -10.51 -3.15
C ASP A 184 -21.83 -10.17 -1.65
N LEU A 185 -21.17 -9.07 -1.28
CA LEU A 185 -20.96 -8.61 0.10
C LEU A 185 -21.65 -7.27 0.39
N ARG A 186 -22.54 -6.81 -0.49
CA ARG A 186 -23.15 -5.47 -0.44
C ARG A 186 -23.97 -5.18 0.82
N ASP A 187 -24.51 -6.23 1.44
CA ASP A 187 -25.37 -6.15 2.62
C ASP A 187 -24.60 -5.75 3.90
N PHE A 188 -23.27 -5.85 3.89
CA PHE A 188 -22.44 -5.35 4.99
C PHE A 188 -22.24 -3.84 4.87
N TYR A 189 -22.35 -3.11 5.98
CA TYR A 189 -21.95 -1.70 6.04
C TYR A 189 -20.42 -1.59 6.14
N VAL A 190 -19.76 -1.74 4.99
CA VAL A 190 -18.30 -1.78 4.81
C VAL A 190 -17.89 -0.80 3.71
N ARG A 191 -16.73 -0.16 3.86
CA ARG A 191 -16.12 0.62 2.79
C ARG A 191 -15.55 -0.31 1.73
N MET A 192 -15.99 -0.20 0.49
CA MET A 192 -15.48 -1.03 -0.61
C MET A 192 -14.57 -0.16 -1.48
N VAL A 193 -13.31 -0.57 -1.66
CA VAL A 193 -12.31 0.28 -2.31
C VAL A 193 -11.54 -0.54 -3.34
N ILE A 194 -11.52 -0.04 -4.57
CA ILE A 194 -10.62 -0.52 -5.63
C ILE A 194 -9.37 0.34 -5.58
N VAL A 195 -8.23 -0.31 -5.41
CA VAL A 195 -6.92 0.33 -5.37
C VAL A 195 -6.17 0.00 -6.66
N ALA A 196 -5.92 0.99 -7.50
CA ALA A 196 -5.34 0.75 -8.84
C ALA A 196 -4.51 1.94 -9.35
N ASP A 197 -3.88 1.80 -10.50
CA ASP A 197 -3.25 2.93 -11.19
C ASP A 197 -4.33 3.92 -11.69
N GLU A 198 -4.08 5.22 -11.60
CA GLU A 198 -5.03 6.27 -12.02
C GLU A 198 -5.49 6.08 -13.48
N ARG A 199 -4.65 5.52 -14.35
CA ARG A 199 -5.00 5.21 -15.75
C ARG A 199 -6.21 4.26 -15.86
N ARG A 200 -6.44 3.41 -14.86
CA ARG A 200 -7.56 2.45 -14.81
C ARG A 200 -8.87 3.04 -14.29
N LYS A 201 -8.89 4.32 -13.89
CA LYS A 201 -10.09 4.97 -13.36
C LYS A 201 -11.25 5.01 -14.36
N GLN A 202 -10.97 5.21 -15.64
CA GLN A 202 -12.00 5.19 -16.69
C GLN A 202 -12.58 3.79 -16.88
N GLU A 203 -11.74 2.76 -16.78
CA GLU A 203 -12.19 1.36 -16.80
C GLU A 203 -13.12 1.06 -15.61
N TYR A 204 -12.74 1.49 -14.40
CA TYR A 204 -13.59 1.41 -13.22
C TYR A 204 -14.95 2.11 -13.43
N LEU A 205 -14.94 3.36 -13.88
CA LEU A 205 -16.16 4.15 -14.10
C LEU A 205 -17.05 3.49 -15.16
N SER A 206 -16.48 2.90 -16.21
CA SER A 206 -17.26 2.15 -17.19
C SER A 206 -17.93 0.92 -16.56
N LYS A 207 -17.16 0.11 -15.83
CA LYS A 207 -17.62 -1.18 -15.28
C LYS A 207 -18.64 -1.02 -14.16
N ILE A 208 -18.48 -0.06 -13.24
CA ILE A 208 -19.43 0.16 -12.14
C ILE A 208 -20.82 0.58 -12.65
N ASN A 209 -20.93 1.11 -13.88
CA ASN A 209 -22.19 1.47 -14.51
C ASN A 209 -22.94 0.27 -15.15
N TYR A 210 -22.37 -0.93 -15.13
CA TYR A 210 -23.08 -2.12 -15.62
C TYR A 210 -24.30 -2.43 -14.77
N SER A 211 -25.37 -2.95 -15.39
CA SER A 211 -26.64 -3.24 -14.71
C SER A 211 -26.47 -4.21 -13.51
N SER A 212 -25.53 -5.15 -13.61
CA SER A 212 -25.19 -6.07 -12.51
C SER A 212 -24.73 -5.37 -11.23
N PHE A 213 -24.27 -4.12 -11.31
CA PHE A 213 -23.77 -3.32 -10.17
C PHE A 213 -24.62 -2.09 -9.88
N GLU A 214 -25.85 -2.03 -10.40
CA GLU A 214 -26.74 -0.87 -10.27
C GLU A 214 -26.91 -0.42 -8.81
N ILE A 215 -27.07 -1.36 -7.88
CA ILE A 215 -27.21 -1.07 -6.44
C ILE A 215 -25.94 -0.46 -5.88
N LEU A 216 -24.77 -1.07 -6.14
CA LEU A 216 -23.48 -0.53 -5.69
C LEU A 216 -23.24 0.89 -6.20
N ASN A 217 -23.59 1.16 -7.45
CA ASN A 217 -23.39 2.46 -8.10
C ASN A 217 -24.34 3.53 -7.55
N LYS A 218 -25.66 3.23 -7.48
CA LYS A 218 -26.67 4.17 -6.98
C LYS A 218 -26.39 4.60 -5.54
N GLU A 219 -25.98 3.65 -4.71
CA GLU A 219 -25.64 3.89 -3.30
C GLU A 219 -24.20 4.37 -3.10
N LYS A 220 -23.41 4.52 -4.18
CA LYS A 220 -22.01 4.94 -4.15
C LYS A 220 -21.16 4.12 -3.17
N ARG A 221 -21.37 2.80 -3.16
CA ARG A 221 -20.75 1.87 -2.20
C ARG A 221 -19.27 1.62 -2.45
N VAL A 222 -18.83 1.79 -3.70
CA VAL A 222 -17.45 1.50 -4.13
C VAL A 222 -16.70 2.80 -4.41
N HIS A 223 -15.48 2.88 -3.90
CA HIS A 223 -14.56 3.99 -4.12
C HIS A 223 -13.37 3.54 -4.95
N PHE A 224 -12.80 4.47 -5.72
CA PHE A 224 -11.54 4.27 -6.43
C PHE A 224 -10.46 5.06 -5.73
N LEU A 225 -9.39 4.39 -5.32
CA LEU A 225 -8.22 4.98 -4.67
C LEU A 225 -7.00 4.73 -5.55
N SER A 226 -6.40 5.77 -6.11
CA SER A 226 -5.21 5.55 -6.92
C SER A 226 -3.97 5.26 -6.08
N TYR A 227 -3.00 4.58 -6.67
CA TYR A 227 -1.73 4.29 -6.01
C TYR A 227 -1.02 5.53 -5.45
N SER A 228 -1.09 6.66 -6.16
CA SER A 228 -0.52 7.93 -5.68
C SER A 228 -1.27 8.49 -4.48
N GLN A 229 -2.60 8.41 -4.47
CA GLN A 229 -3.43 8.84 -3.34
C GLN A 229 -3.22 7.95 -2.11
N LEU A 230 -3.14 6.63 -2.28
CA LEU A 230 -2.84 5.69 -1.20
C LEU A 230 -1.48 6.01 -0.55
N GLU A 231 -0.49 6.36 -1.36
CA GLU A 231 0.81 6.77 -0.85
C GLU A 231 0.77 8.09 -0.09
N GLU A 232 -0.03 9.04 -0.57
CA GLU A 232 -0.24 10.30 0.14
C GLU A 232 -0.90 10.06 1.50
N GLU A 233 -1.94 9.21 1.56
CA GLU A 233 -2.55 8.80 2.82
C GLU A 233 -1.55 8.14 3.76
N TYR A 234 -0.71 7.22 3.26
CA TYR A 234 0.35 6.59 4.06
C TYR A 234 1.30 7.63 4.67
N ASN A 235 1.77 8.59 3.88
CA ASN A 235 2.67 9.64 4.36
C ASN A 235 1.97 10.55 5.38
N GLN A 236 0.68 10.83 5.21
CA GLN A 236 -0.11 11.59 6.18
C GLN A 236 -0.26 10.84 7.50
N GLU A 237 -0.57 9.54 7.47
CA GLU A 237 -0.67 8.72 8.68
C GLU A 237 0.65 8.61 9.42
N LEU A 238 1.77 8.43 8.71
CA LEU A 238 3.10 8.47 9.32
C LEU A 238 3.37 9.79 10.04
N LYS A 239 3.06 10.92 9.39
CA LYS A 239 3.22 12.23 9.99
C LYS A 239 2.34 12.39 11.23
N LYS A 240 1.14 11.80 11.24
CA LYS A 240 0.28 11.81 12.44
C LYS A 240 0.92 11.07 13.62
N GLN A 241 1.69 10.02 13.37
CA GLN A 241 2.41 9.29 14.42
C GLN A 241 3.50 10.13 15.09
N GLU A 242 3.95 11.23 14.46
CA GLU A 242 4.94 12.14 15.04
C GLU A 242 4.30 13.14 16.03
N PHE A 243 2.97 13.31 16.01
CA PHE A 243 2.29 14.21 16.94
C PHE A 243 2.01 13.52 18.27
N GLU A 244 2.26 14.23 19.37
CA GLU A 244 1.87 13.76 20.72
C GLU A 244 0.35 13.66 20.88
N PHE A 245 -0.40 14.46 20.12
CA PHE A 245 -1.85 14.47 20.11
C PHE A 245 -2.37 14.74 18.68
N VAL A 246 -3.25 13.87 18.19
CA VAL A 246 -3.91 14.00 16.89
C VAL A 246 -5.37 14.39 17.14
N LEU A 247 -5.80 15.51 16.53
CA LEU A 247 -7.17 16.03 16.59
C LEU A 247 -8.15 15.19 15.77
#